data_AF-A0A896YUJ2-F1
#
_entry.id   AF-A0A896YUJ2-F1
#
_cell.length_a   1.000
_cell.length_b   1.000
_cell.length_c   1.000
_cell.angle_alpha   90.00
_cell.angle_beta   90.00
_cell.angle_gamma   90.00
#
_symmetry.space_group_name_H-M   'P 1'
#
loop_
_entity.id
_entity.type
_entity.pdbx_description
1 polymer ?
#
loop_
_entity_poly.entity_id
_entity_poly.type
_entity_poly.pdbx_seq_one_letter_code
_entity_poly.pdbx_strand_id
1 'polypeptide(L)'
;MKWDNVEEIKQTNLQKFTVNERDYLLPLNRNYRSWGESIFESEELLIISVVFDNLSGVITVKKEDIVSKVKFMKGKTSLIEFTDSHFKDKVFLREFPTGEKFYIKNSKGDLILQVKPVKTDFLEKILAKDTINRKIGTLDIETIVKNGVHNPYLFAFYDGTDKFTWFDKNADSLFEHILSSKYRGYTIYAHNLSRFDIVFLF
;
A
#
# COMPACT_ATOMS: atom_id res chain seq x y z
N MET A 1 3.49 -42.37 -37.27
CA MET A 1 3.35 -41.10 -36.53
C MET A 1 4.70 -40.41 -36.59
N LYS A 2 4.84 -39.31 -37.34
CA LYS A 2 6.12 -38.59 -37.49
C LYS A 2 6.28 -37.67 -36.28
N TRP A 3 7.39 -37.80 -35.56
CA TRP A 3 7.72 -37.02 -34.37
C TRP A 3 8.12 -35.57 -34.70
N ASP A 4 8.27 -35.24 -35.98
CA ASP A 4 8.84 -33.96 -36.44
C ASP A 4 7.86 -32.76 -36.43
N ASN A 5 6.62 -32.95 -35.99
CA ASN A 5 5.59 -31.90 -35.93
C ASN A 5 5.07 -31.63 -34.50
N VAL A 6 5.86 -31.93 -33.47
CA VAL A 6 5.52 -31.44 -32.13
C VAL A 6 5.96 -29.99 -32.05
N GLU A 7 5.03 -29.07 -32.35
CA GLU A 7 5.25 -27.65 -32.07
C GLU A 7 5.57 -27.50 -30.59
N GLU A 8 6.74 -26.94 -30.30
CA GLU A 8 7.18 -26.64 -28.94
C GLU A 8 6.15 -25.70 -28.31
N ILE A 9 5.39 -26.20 -27.33
CA ILE A 9 4.39 -25.40 -26.62
C ILE A 9 5.17 -24.28 -25.92
N LYS A 10 5.10 -23.06 -26.46
CA LYS A 10 5.70 -21.88 -25.86
C LYS A 10 5.25 -21.81 -24.41
N GLN A 11 6.19 -21.99 -23.49
CA GLN A 11 5.93 -21.88 -22.06
C GLN A 11 5.32 -20.51 -21.78
N THR A 12 4.12 -20.52 -21.20
CA THR A 12 3.44 -19.31 -20.80
C THR A 12 4.18 -18.70 -19.61
N ASN A 13 4.57 -17.42 -19.69
CA ASN A 13 5.17 -16.72 -18.56
C ASN A 13 4.24 -16.77 -17.33
N LEU A 14 4.67 -17.50 -16.30
CA LEU A 14 3.97 -17.61 -15.04
C LEU A 14 4.45 -16.52 -14.08
N GLN A 15 3.52 -15.92 -13.36
CA GLN A 15 3.80 -14.96 -12.31
C GLN A 15 3.23 -15.45 -11.00
N LYS A 16 3.93 -15.10 -9.92
CA LYS A 16 3.51 -15.37 -8.55
C LYS A 16 2.37 -14.43 -8.13
N PHE A 17 1.23 -15.01 -7.76
CA PHE A 17 0.08 -14.36 -7.13
C PHE A 17 -0.05 -14.85 -5.70
N THR A 18 0.13 -13.96 -4.72
CA THR A 18 -0.06 -14.29 -3.30
C THR A 18 -1.50 -13.95 -2.89
N VAL A 19 -2.27 -14.97 -2.49
CA VAL A 19 -3.69 -14.88 -2.10
C VAL A 19 -3.86 -15.65 -0.80
N ASN A 20 -4.38 -15.02 0.26
CA ASN A 20 -4.48 -15.65 1.60
C ASN A 20 -3.17 -16.35 2.03
N GLU A 21 -2.03 -15.67 1.88
CA GLU A 21 -0.69 -16.19 2.24
C GLU A 21 -0.23 -17.44 1.44
N ARG A 22 -0.96 -17.81 0.39
CA ARG A 22 -0.58 -18.89 -0.53
C ARG A 22 -0.17 -18.32 -1.87
N ASP A 23 0.85 -18.93 -2.45
CA ASP A 23 1.43 -18.50 -3.70
C ASP A 23 0.97 -19.38 -4.86
N TYR A 24 0.40 -18.74 -5.89
CA TYR A 24 -0.08 -19.39 -7.09
C TYR A 24 0.71 -18.88 -8.30
N LEU A 25 1.27 -19.79 -9.09
CA LEU A 25 1.93 -19.45 -10.35
C LEU A 25 0.88 -19.49 -11.46
N LEU A 26 0.49 -18.31 -11.95
CA LEU A 26 -0.57 -18.19 -12.95
C LEU A 26 -0.10 -17.34 -14.14
N PRO A 27 -0.63 -17.59 -15.35
CA PRO A 27 -0.39 -16.73 -16.51
C PRO A 27 -0.89 -15.29 -16.35
N LEU A 28 -0.15 -14.36 -16.97
CA LEU A 28 -0.46 -12.92 -17.03
C LEU A 28 -1.27 -12.49 -18.27
N ASN A 29 -2.07 -13.39 -18.82
CA ASN A 29 -2.90 -13.12 -20.00
C ASN A 29 -4.28 -13.77 -19.85
N ARG A 30 -5.27 -13.29 -20.60
CA ARG A 30 -6.63 -13.89 -20.67
C ARG A 30 -6.80 -14.88 -21.83
N ASN A 31 -5.73 -15.20 -22.56
CA ASN A 31 -5.78 -16.21 -23.60
C ASN A 31 -5.72 -17.60 -22.94
N TYR A 32 -6.81 -18.03 -22.31
CA TYR A 32 -6.87 -19.28 -21.55
C TYR A 32 -6.52 -20.52 -22.39
N ARG A 33 -6.70 -20.47 -23.72
CA ARG A 33 -6.27 -21.55 -24.63
C ARG A 33 -4.76 -21.73 -24.64
N SER A 34 -3.98 -20.70 -24.29
CA SER A 34 -2.52 -20.80 -24.16
C SER A 34 -2.06 -21.39 -22.82
N TRP A 35 -2.97 -21.61 -21.88
CA TRP A 35 -2.60 -22.07 -20.53
C TRP A 35 -2.42 -23.58 -20.45
N GLY A 36 -2.93 -24.34 -21.43
CA GLY A 36 -2.82 -25.80 -21.49
C GLY A 36 -3.65 -26.39 -22.62
N GLU A 37 -3.99 -27.67 -22.50
CA GLU A 37 -4.71 -28.42 -23.53
C GLU A 37 -6.23 -28.27 -23.39
N SER A 38 -6.93 -27.94 -24.48
CA SER A 38 -8.39 -27.84 -24.47
C SER A 38 -9.03 -29.23 -24.41
N ILE A 39 -9.82 -29.47 -23.36
CA ILE A 39 -10.63 -30.69 -23.20
C ILE A 39 -12.00 -30.48 -23.84
N PHE A 40 -12.59 -29.30 -23.65
CA PHE A 40 -13.91 -28.95 -24.15
C PHE A 40 -14.01 -27.44 -24.38
N GLU A 41 -14.65 -27.04 -25.47
CA GLU A 41 -14.93 -25.64 -25.75
C GLU A 41 -16.31 -25.44 -26.36
N SER A 42 -17.04 -24.47 -25.81
CA SER A 42 -18.24 -23.87 -26.35
C SER A 42 -18.14 -22.34 -26.29
N GLU A 43 -19.20 -21.64 -26.71
CA GLU A 43 -19.26 -20.18 -26.62
C GLU A 43 -19.16 -19.67 -25.18
N GLU A 44 -19.83 -20.35 -24.24
CA GLU A 44 -19.93 -19.93 -22.84
C GLU A 44 -18.89 -20.59 -21.92
N LEU A 45 -18.33 -21.74 -22.32
CA LEU A 45 -17.55 -22.60 -21.45
C LEU A 45 -16.27 -23.09 -22.13
N LEU A 46 -15.15 -22.96 -21.45
CA LEU A 46 -13.89 -23.58 -21.84
C LEU A 46 -13.37 -24.41 -20.67
N ILE A 47 -13.01 -25.66 -20.96
CA ILE A 47 -12.41 -26.59 -20.02
C ILE A 47 -11.03 -26.97 -20.54
N ILE A 48 -9.99 -26.68 -19.78
CA ILE A 48 -8.59 -26.94 -20.14
C ILE A 48 -7.91 -27.80 -19.08
N SER A 49 -7.09 -28.75 -19.54
CA SER A 49 -6.11 -29.46 -18.72
C SER A 49 -4.85 -28.60 -18.61
N VAL A 50 -4.35 -28.41 -17.39
CA VAL A 50 -3.14 -27.61 -17.17
C VAL A 50 -2.19 -28.28 -16.20
N VAL A 51 -0.91 -28.05 -16.43
CA VAL A 51 0.19 -28.46 -15.57
C VAL A 51 1.12 -27.26 -15.40
N PHE A 52 1.05 -26.62 -14.25
CA PHE A 52 1.98 -25.61 -13.77
C PHE A 52 2.83 -26.21 -12.64
N ASP A 53 4.00 -25.63 -12.36
CA ASP A 53 4.99 -26.15 -11.40
C ASP A 53 4.39 -26.58 -10.05
N ASN A 54 3.40 -25.84 -9.53
CA ASN A 54 2.73 -26.14 -8.26
C ASN A 54 1.22 -26.42 -8.40
N LEU A 55 0.70 -26.52 -9.62
CA LEU A 55 -0.74 -26.60 -9.87
C LEU A 55 -1.05 -27.48 -11.10
N SER A 56 -1.59 -28.68 -10.88
CA SER A 56 -2.05 -29.57 -11.95
C SER A 56 -3.53 -29.85 -11.80
N GLY A 57 -4.31 -29.75 -12.88
CA GLY A 57 -5.75 -29.97 -12.80
C GLY A 57 -6.52 -29.50 -14.02
N VAL A 58 -7.81 -29.29 -13.80
CA VAL A 58 -8.74 -28.80 -14.82
C VAL A 58 -9.11 -27.37 -14.47
N ILE A 59 -9.03 -26.47 -15.44
CA ILE A 59 -9.58 -25.13 -15.31
C ILE A 59 -10.91 -25.08 -16.06
N THR A 60 -11.94 -24.56 -15.39
CA THR A 60 -13.19 -24.19 -16.00
C THR A 60 -13.24 -22.68 -16.14
N VAL A 61 -13.44 -22.20 -17.37
CA VAL A 61 -13.60 -20.80 -17.69
C VAL A 61 -15.03 -20.59 -18.20
N LYS A 62 -15.84 -19.91 -17.41
CA LYS A 62 -17.16 -19.43 -17.86
C LYS A 62 -17.01 -18.03 -18.42
N LYS A 63 -17.31 -17.85 -19.70
CA LYS A 63 -17.18 -16.58 -20.43
C LYS A 63 -18.52 -15.85 -20.37
N GLU A 64 -18.51 -14.63 -19.83
CA GLU A 64 -19.67 -13.74 -19.71
C GLU A 64 -19.26 -12.37 -20.27
N ASP A 65 -19.41 -12.13 -21.58
CA ASP A 65 -19.03 -10.90 -22.29
C ASP A 65 -17.63 -10.36 -21.89
N ILE A 66 -17.55 -9.40 -20.97
CA ILE A 66 -16.30 -8.79 -20.48
C ILE A 66 -15.66 -9.52 -19.29
N VAL A 67 -16.36 -10.48 -18.70
CA VAL A 67 -15.98 -11.19 -17.47
C VAL A 67 -15.68 -12.66 -17.78
N SER A 68 -14.68 -13.21 -17.12
CA SER A 68 -14.38 -14.64 -17.16
C SER A 68 -14.22 -15.16 -15.74
N LYS A 69 -15.07 -16.13 -15.36
CA LYS A 69 -14.94 -16.81 -14.07
C LYS A 69 -14.05 -18.03 -14.26
N VAL A 70 -12.95 -18.07 -13.54
CA VAL A 70 -11.92 -19.10 -13.66
C VAL A 70 -11.88 -19.90 -12.37
N LYS A 71 -12.01 -21.22 -12.49
CA LYS A 71 -11.98 -22.15 -11.37
C LYS A 71 -11.01 -23.28 -11.64
N PHE A 72 -10.03 -23.44 -10.75
CA PHE A 72 -9.04 -24.52 -10.83
C PHE A 72 -9.46 -25.69 -9.95
N MET A 73 -9.54 -26.88 -10.53
CA MET A 73 -9.98 -28.11 -9.88
C MET A 73 -8.89 -29.17 -9.87
N LYS A 74 -8.65 -29.80 -8.72
CA LYS A 74 -7.87 -31.05 -8.62
C LYS A 74 -8.77 -32.16 -8.10
N GLY A 75 -9.23 -33.02 -9.01
CA GLY A 75 -10.30 -33.98 -8.71
C GLY A 75 -11.60 -33.26 -8.41
N LYS A 76 -12.20 -33.53 -7.23
CA LYS A 76 -13.44 -32.88 -6.76
C LYS A 76 -13.21 -31.60 -5.96
N THR A 77 -11.96 -31.22 -5.71
CA THR A 77 -11.59 -30.09 -4.85
C THR A 77 -11.27 -28.84 -5.68
N SER A 78 -11.89 -27.71 -5.34
CA SER A 78 -11.53 -26.39 -5.87
C SER A 78 -10.28 -25.89 -5.16
N LEU A 79 -9.22 -25.57 -5.91
CA LEU A 79 -7.96 -25.09 -5.37
C LEU A 79 -7.90 -23.56 -5.30
N ILE A 80 -8.39 -22.91 -6.35
CA ILE A 80 -8.45 -21.46 -6.47
C ILE A 80 -9.53 -21.05 -7.46
N GLU A 81 -10.17 -19.93 -7.15
CA GLU A 81 -11.20 -19.30 -7.97
C GLU A 81 -10.86 -17.83 -8.10
N PHE A 82 -11.08 -17.25 -9.28
CA PHE A 82 -10.93 -15.83 -9.52
C PHE A 82 -11.77 -15.38 -10.71
N THR A 83 -11.94 -14.07 -10.82
CA THR A 83 -12.65 -13.43 -11.92
C THR A 83 -11.71 -12.51 -12.68
N ASP A 84 -11.63 -12.70 -13.99
CA ASP A 84 -10.88 -11.82 -14.89
C ASP A 84 -11.88 -10.89 -15.63
N SER A 85 -11.85 -9.60 -15.32
CA SER A 85 -12.73 -8.58 -15.91
C SER A 85 -11.96 -7.66 -16.86
N HIS A 86 -12.51 -7.45 -18.06
CA HIS A 86 -11.95 -6.56 -19.07
C HIS A 86 -12.40 -5.12 -18.84
N PHE A 87 -11.46 -4.18 -18.77
CA PHE A 87 -11.76 -2.75 -18.56
C PHE A 87 -11.62 -1.96 -19.87
N LYS A 88 -10.40 -1.89 -20.43
CA LYS A 88 -10.04 -1.12 -21.64
C LYS A 88 -8.58 -1.42 -22.05
N ASP A 89 -8.20 -1.17 -23.31
CA ASP A 89 -6.82 -1.16 -23.83
C ASP A 89 -5.84 -2.17 -23.25
N LYS A 90 -5.99 -3.45 -23.61
CA LYS A 90 -5.07 -4.53 -23.22
C LYS A 90 -4.88 -4.64 -21.69
N VAL A 91 -5.74 -4.04 -20.87
CA VAL A 91 -5.69 -4.17 -19.41
C VAL A 91 -6.88 -4.99 -18.93
N PHE A 92 -6.61 -5.90 -18.01
CA PHE A 92 -7.66 -6.64 -17.29
C PHE A 92 -7.36 -6.67 -15.79
N LEU A 93 -8.41 -6.87 -15.01
CA LEU A 93 -8.37 -7.08 -13.57
C LEU A 93 -8.55 -8.57 -13.30
N ARG A 94 -7.66 -9.14 -12.50
CA ARG A 94 -7.89 -10.42 -11.83
C ARG A 94 -8.27 -10.17 -10.38
N GLU A 95 -9.44 -10.62 -9.98
CA GLU A 95 -9.97 -10.47 -8.62
C GLU A 95 -10.21 -11.83 -7.97
N PHE A 96 -9.66 -11.99 -6.77
CA PHE A 96 -9.85 -13.19 -5.94
C PHE A 96 -11.00 -12.98 -4.95
N PRO A 97 -11.73 -14.03 -4.53
CA PRO A 97 -12.84 -13.95 -3.56
C PRO A 97 -12.47 -13.32 -2.22
N THR A 98 -11.19 -13.33 -1.89
CA THR A 98 -10.58 -12.80 -0.66
C THR A 98 -10.34 -11.29 -0.72
N GLY A 99 -10.53 -10.67 -1.88
CA GLY A 99 -10.49 -9.22 -2.10
C GLY A 99 -9.20 -8.72 -2.74
N GLU A 100 -8.16 -9.55 -2.89
CA GLU A 100 -6.97 -9.20 -3.65
C GLU A 100 -7.31 -8.94 -5.13
N LYS A 101 -6.77 -7.84 -5.64
CA LYS A 101 -7.01 -7.34 -7.00
C LYS A 101 -5.68 -7.10 -7.70
N PHE A 102 -5.56 -7.59 -8.93
CA PHE A 102 -4.35 -7.50 -9.74
C PHE A 102 -4.68 -6.90 -11.11
N TYR A 103 -4.09 -5.75 -11.43
CA TYR A 103 -4.25 -5.09 -12.72
C TYR A 103 -3.09 -5.46 -13.64
N ILE A 104 -3.41 -6.07 -14.77
CA ILE A 104 -2.44 -6.72 -15.65
C ILE A 104 -2.55 -6.14 -17.06
N LYS A 105 -1.40 -5.81 -17.68
CA LYS A 105 -1.33 -5.30 -19.06
C LYS A 105 -0.80 -6.35 -20.04
N ASN A 106 -1.72 -6.80 -20.88
CA ASN A 106 -1.64 -7.91 -21.82
C ASN A 106 -0.63 -7.71 -22.97
N SER A 107 -0.13 -6.48 -23.25
CA SER A 107 0.84 -6.28 -24.35
C SER A 107 2.21 -6.92 -24.09
N LYS A 108 2.57 -7.13 -22.83
CA LYS A 108 3.82 -7.77 -22.40
C LYS A 108 3.63 -8.77 -21.25
N GLY A 109 2.43 -8.83 -20.66
CA GLY A 109 2.20 -9.56 -19.43
C GLY A 109 2.86 -8.85 -18.25
N ASP A 110 2.78 -7.53 -18.17
CA ASP A 110 3.34 -6.79 -17.02
C ASP A 110 2.25 -6.63 -15.95
N LEU A 111 2.55 -7.01 -14.70
CA LEU A 111 1.72 -6.68 -13.54
C LEU A 111 1.94 -5.20 -13.19
N ILE A 112 0.89 -4.38 -13.28
CA ILE A 112 1.01 -2.92 -13.07
C ILE A 112 0.71 -2.54 -11.63
N LEU A 113 -0.34 -3.13 -11.05
CA LEU A 113 -0.82 -2.75 -9.73
C LEU A 113 -1.38 -3.98 -9.01
N GLN A 114 -0.95 -4.14 -7.77
CA GLN A 114 -1.51 -5.10 -6.83
C GLN A 114 -2.20 -4.31 -5.71
N VAL A 115 -3.47 -4.60 -5.46
CA VAL A 115 -4.23 -4.06 -4.33
C VAL A 115 -4.54 -5.22 -3.40
N LYS A 116 -4.09 -5.11 -2.15
CA LYS A 116 -4.36 -6.09 -1.10
C LYS A 116 -5.28 -5.47 -0.05
N PRO A 117 -6.38 -6.13 0.34
CA PRO A 117 -7.16 -5.69 1.48
C PRO A 117 -6.28 -5.81 2.73
N VAL A 118 -6.07 -4.71 3.43
CA VAL A 118 -5.43 -4.72 4.75
C VAL A 118 -6.54 -4.64 5.77
N LYS A 119 -6.64 -5.66 6.63
CA LYS A 119 -7.51 -5.61 7.79
C LYS A 119 -6.89 -4.63 8.80
N THR A 120 -7.22 -3.36 8.67
CA THR A 120 -6.89 -2.36 9.68
C THR A 120 -8.09 -2.16 10.56
N ASP A 121 -7.91 -2.25 11.88
CA ASP A 121 -8.82 -1.63 12.80
C ASP A 121 -8.71 -0.12 12.54
N PHE A 122 -9.66 0.43 11.78
CA PHE A 122 -9.68 1.86 11.53
C PHE A 122 -9.66 2.54 12.91
N LEU A 123 -8.74 3.49 13.10
CA LEU A 123 -8.78 4.35 14.28
C LEU A 123 -10.17 4.94 14.35
N GLU A 124 -10.92 4.60 15.40
CA GLU A 124 -12.24 5.15 15.60
C GLU A 124 -12.13 6.67 15.52
N LYS A 125 -13.06 7.28 14.77
CA LYS A 125 -13.13 8.73 14.69
C LYS A 125 -13.31 9.23 16.12
N ILE A 126 -12.25 9.78 16.70
CA ILE A 126 -12.30 10.37 18.03
C ILE A 126 -13.40 11.44 17.94
N LEU A 127 -14.55 11.16 18.55
CA LEU A 127 -15.61 12.15 18.70
C LEU A 127 -14.93 13.34 19.36
N ALA A 128 -15.05 14.52 18.73
CA ALA A 128 -14.51 15.74 19.28
C ALA A 128 -15.11 15.91 20.68
N LYS A 129 -14.37 15.49 21.72
CA LYS A 129 -14.72 15.81 23.09
C LYS A 129 -14.72 17.33 23.16
N ASP A 130 -15.72 17.88 23.84
CA ASP A 130 -15.86 19.30 24.11
C ASP A 130 -14.49 19.92 24.30
N THR A 131 -14.22 20.96 23.51
CA THR A 131 -12.98 21.72 23.43
C THR A 131 -12.45 21.94 24.84
N ILE A 132 -11.60 21.04 25.31
CA ILE A 132 -10.74 21.32 26.46
C ILE A 132 -9.96 22.51 25.95
N ASN A 133 -10.23 23.68 26.51
CA ASN A 133 -9.57 24.93 26.20
C ASN A 133 -8.11 24.80 26.67
N ARG A 134 -7.34 23.98 25.96
CA ARG A 134 -5.96 23.68 26.27
C ARG A 134 -5.19 24.88 25.79
N LYS A 135 -4.85 25.74 26.74
CA LYS A 135 -3.83 26.77 26.58
C LYS A 135 -2.52 26.07 26.25
N ILE A 136 -2.19 25.98 24.96
CA ILE A 136 -0.96 25.33 24.48
C ILE A 136 -0.12 26.40 23.79
N GLY A 137 1.15 26.46 24.17
CA GLY A 137 2.16 27.20 23.44
C GLY A 137 3.10 26.23 22.74
N THR A 138 3.58 26.57 21.56
CA THR A 138 4.63 25.82 20.85
C THR A 138 5.90 26.64 20.79
N LEU A 139 7.03 26.02 21.12
CA LEU A 139 8.37 26.59 21.13
C LEU A 139 9.23 25.87 20.09
N ASP A 140 10.07 26.64 19.39
CA ASP A 140 11.10 26.16 18.48
C ASP A 140 12.39 26.98 18.62
N ILE A 141 13.55 26.36 18.34
CA ILE A 141 14.87 26.98 18.50
C ILE A 141 15.72 26.69 17.27
N GLU A 142 16.19 27.75 16.61
CA GLU A 142 17.12 27.63 15.50
C GLU A 142 18.56 27.83 15.98
N THR A 143 19.45 26.97 15.48
CA THR A 143 20.88 26.98 15.83
C THR A 143 21.75 27.15 14.60
N ILE A 144 22.92 27.75 14.78
CA ILE A 144 24.00 27.81 13.79
C ILE A 144 25.24 27.11 14.33
N VAL A 145 25.91 26.34 13.49
CA VAL A 145 27.17 25.69 13.86
C VAL A 145 28.33 26.67 13.66
N LYS A 146 29.03 26.99 14.75
CA LYS A 146 30.28 27.79 14.72
C LYS A 146 31.36 27.00 15.43
N ASN A 147 32.47 26.74 14.73
CA ASN A 147 33.59 25.93 15.23
C ASN A 147 33.16 24.54 15.74
N GLY A 148 32.21 23.90 15.06
CA GLY A 148 31.68 22.59 15.46
C GLY A 148 30.71 22.61 16.65
N VAL A 149 30.38 23.79 17.19
CA VAL A 149 29.44 23.95 18.31
C VAL A 149 28.14 24.58 17.80
N HIS A 150 27.01 23.97 18.15
CA HIS A 150 25.70 24.56 17.91
C HIS A 150 25.49 25.75 18.84
N ASN A 151 25.17 26.90 18.26
CA ASN A 151 24.86 28.13 18.99
C ASN A 151 23.43 28.53 18.62
N PRO A 152 22.52 28.68 19.59
CA PRO A 152 21.19 29.21 19.31
C PRO A 152 21.31 30.64 18.81
N TYR A 153 20.47 31.01 17.85
CA TYR A 153 20.41 32.39 17.34
C TYR A 153 18.99 32.93 17.19
N LEU A 154 17.98 32.06 17.28
CA LEU A 154 16.58 32.44 17.21
C LEU A 154 15.75 31.50 18.08
N PHE A 155 14.94 32.10 18.94
CA PHE A 155 13.90 31.44 19.71
C PHE A 155 12.54 31.88 19.15
N ALA A 156 11.64 30.95 18.88
CA ALA A 156 10.32 31.23 18.33
C ALA A 156 9.23 30.62 19.22
N PHE A 157 8.19 31.40 19.52
CA PHE A 157 7.07 30.96 20.34
C PHE A 157 5.73 31.33 19.69
N TYR A 158 4.78 30.41 19.74
CA TYR A 158 3.41 30.64 19.29
C TYR A 158 2.42 30.15 20.35
N ASP A 159 1.53 31.03 20.80
CA ASP A 159 0.60 30.73 21.91
C ASP A 159 -0.79 30.25 21.46
N GLY A 160 -0.93 29.92 20.18
CA GLY A 160 -2.22 29.63 19.55
C GLY A 160 -2.90 30.86 18.94
N THR A 161 -2.42 32.08 19.25
CA THR A 161 -2.92 33.33 18.68
C THR A 161 -1.79 34.16 18.08
N ASP A 162 -0.79 34.50 18.90
CA ASP A 162 0.29 35.43 18.57
C ASP A 162 1.61 34.69 18.37
N LYS A 163 2.45 35.23 17.47
CA LYS A 163 3.79 34.73 17.17
C LYS A 163 4.84 35.68 17.75
N PHE A 164 5.87 35.12 18.38
CA PHE A 164 6.97 35.85 19.01
C PHE A 164 8.31 35.26 18.57
N THR A 165 9.30 36.11 18.38
CA THR A 165 10.64 35.72 17.92
C THR A 165 11.70 36.58 18.60
N TRP A 166 12.77 35.96 19.09
CA TRP A 166 13.90 36.63 19.73
C TRP A 166 15.21 36.16 19.12
N PHE A 167 16.01 37.12 18.63
CA PHE A 167 17.32 36.85 18.03
C PHE A 167 18.43 36.97 19.07
N ASP A 168 18.32 36.14 20.11
CA ASP A 168 19.20 36.17 21.28
C ASP A 168 20.17 34.99 21.28
N LYS A 169 21.27 35.15 22.02
CA LYS A 169 22.25 34.07 22.24
C LYS A 169 21.84 33.11 23.35
N ASN A 170 20.85 33.48 24.16
CA ASN A 170 20.34 32.72 25.28
C ASN A 170 18.81 32.86 25.36
N ALA A 171 18.19 32.05 26.20
CA ALA A 171 16.73 31.95 26.29
C ALA A 171 16.08 32.98 27.24
N ASP A 172 16.81 34.01 27.70
CA ASP A 172 16.33 34.91 28.76
C ASP A 172 15.04 35.63 28.35
N SER A 173 15.02 36.28 27.18
CA SER A 173 13.84 36.98 26.66
C SER A 173 12.65 36.05 26.44
N LEU A 174 12.91 34.82 25.99
CA LEU A 174 11.90 33.78 25.86
C LEU A 174 11.32 33.45 27.24
N PHE A 175 12.17 33.22 28.24
CA PHE A 175 11.74 32.87 29.59
C PHE A 175 10.96 33.99 30.27
N GLU A 176 11.43 35.24 30.19
CA GLU A 176 10.67 36.40 30.69
C GLU A 176 9.27 36.45 30.09
N HIS A 177 9.14 36.16 28.80
CA HIS A 177 7.85 36.12 28.12
C HIS A 177 6.98 34.96 28.59
N ILE A 178 7.46 33.71 28.52
CA ILE A 178 6.65 32.51 28.82
C ILE A 178 6.37 32.32 30.32
N LEU A 179 7.18 32.89 31.20
CA LEU A 179 6.97 32.86 32.66
C LEU A 179 6.09 34.02 33.14
N SER A 180 5.65 34.90 32.25
CA SER A 180 4.70 35.97 32.59
C SER A 180 3.33 35.42 33.02
N SER A 181 2.57 36.24 33.74
CA SER A 181 1.24 35.86 34.23
C SER A 181 0.24 35.51 33.12
N LYS A 182 0.45 36.03 31.89
CA LYS A 182 -0.35 35.71 30.69
C LYS A 182 -0.37 34.20 30.42
N TYR A 183 0.76 33.53 30.60
CA TYR A 183 0.95 32.13 30.24
C TYR A 183 0.78 31.16 31.41
N ARG A 184 0.22 31.63 32.53
CA ARG A 184 -0.09 30.76 33.66
C ARG A 184 -1.07 29.65 33.26
N GLY A 185 -0.64 28.40 33.49
CA GLY A 185 -1.41 27.20 33.16
C GLY A 185 -1.35 26.80 31.68
N TYR A 186 -0.48 27.43 30.87
CA TYR A 186 -0.19 26.93 29.54
C TYR A 186 0.64 25.64 29.62
N THR A 187 0.37 24.72 28.70
CA THR A 187 1.28 23.60 28.40
C THR A 187 2.17 24.02 27.24
N ILE A 188 3.48 24.03 27.46
CA ILE A 188 4.45 24.39 26.40
C ILE A 188 4.95 23.10 25.75
N TYR A 189 4.75 23.01 24.44
CA TYR A 189 5.27 21.93 23.60
C TYR A 189 6.52 22.43 22.87
N ALA A 190 7.62 21.71 22.99
CA ALA A 190 8.84 21.96 22.22
C ALA A 190 9.20 20.71 21.43
N HIS A 191 9.38 20.86 20.12
CA HIS A 191 9.55 19.73 19.22
C HIS A 191 10.98 19.19 19.29
N ASN A 192 11.15 17.97 19.82
CA ASN A 192 12.45 17.33 20.12
C ASN A 192 13.19 17.87 21.36
N LEU A 193 12.46 18.45 22.32
CA LEU A 193 13.01 18.94 23.58
C LEU A 193 13.93 17.92 24.27
N SER A 194 13.56 16.65 24.30
CA SER A 194 14.28 15.60 25.05
C SER A 194 15.64 15.20 24.47
N ARG A 195 15.99 15.64 23.26
CA ARG A 195 17.25 15.22 22.59
C ARG A 195 18.13 16.37 22.13
N PHE A 196 17.58 17.56 21.92
CA PHE A 196 18.33 18.68 21.36
C PHE A 196 18.05 19.99 22.09
N ASP A 197 16.79 20.45 22.08
CA ASP A 197 16.48 21.83 22.48
C ASP A 197 16.73 22.12 23.96
N ILE A 198 16.58 21.12 24.84
CA ILE A 198 16.75 21.33 26.28
C ILE A 198 18.17 21.79 26.66
N VAL A 199 19.17 21.45 25.84
CA VAL A 199 20.57 21.83 26.08
C VAL A 199 20.80 23.32 25.84
N PHE A 200 19.95 23.98 25.05
CA PHE A 200 20.06 25.42 24.76
C PHE A 200 19.18 26.29 25.65
N LEU A 201 18.43 25.66 26.56
CA LEU A 201 17.54 26.32 27.52
C LEU A 201 18.20 26.51 28.90
N PHE A 202 19.42 26.01 29.12
CA PHE A 202 20.22 26.13 30.34
C PHE A 202 21.65 26.54 30.01
#